data_AF-A0A7S8FCK4-F1
#
_entry.id   AF-A0A7S8FCK4-F1
#
_cell.length_a   1.000
_cell.length_b   1.000
_cell.length_c   1.000
_cell.angle_alpha   90.00
_cell.angle_beta   90.00
_cell.angle_gamma   90.00
#
_symmetry.space_group_name_H-M   'P 1'
#
loop_
_entity.id
_entity.type
_entity.pdbx_description
1 polymer ?
#
loop_
_entity_poly.entity_id
_entity_poly.type
_entity_poly.pdbx_seq_one_letter_code
_entity_poly.pdbx_strand_id
1 'polypeptide(L)'
;MPKIVSQEDCRKVRDLPFCYLCGKPFDGSGETNDDHVPPQSIFAPADRNFPIKLKAHKVKCHAPLNLDDEIIGQLIALRHGKKPSESNNRMKNYYRRKSRNREKYGAIQRAEYRISPSAMDPRISRGTL
;
A
#
# COMPACT_ATOMS: atom_id res chain seq x y z
N MET A 1 -5.54 22.38 24.29
CA MET A 1 -5.29 21.03 23.72
C MET A 1 -4.56 20.20 24.77
N PRO A 2 -4.96 18.95 25.03
CA PRO A 2 -4.20 18.06 25.90
C PRO A 2 -2.78 17.87 25.31
N LYS A 3 -1.77 18.00 26.15
CA LYS A 3 -0.36 17.81 25.77
C LYS A 3 0.01 16.36 26.05
N ILE A 4 0.62 15.68 25.08
CA ILE A 4 1.13 14.31 25.24
C ILE A 4 2.62 14.43 25.52
N VAL A 5 3.02 14.24 26.78
CA VAL A 5 4.44 14.37 27.21
C VAL A 5 4.98 13.10 27.83
N SER A 6 4.12 12.14 28.15
CA SER A 6 4.48 10.88 28.79
C SER A 6 3.83 9.68 28.10
N GLN A 7 4.37 8.49 28.37
CA GLN A 7 3.78 7.24 27.91
C GLN A 7 2.38 6.99 28.53
N GLU A 8 2.10 7.57 29.69
CA GLU A 8 0.75 7.53 30.29
C GLU A 8 -0.25 8.33 29.45
N ASP A 9 0.15 9.50 28.96
CA ASP A 9 -0.67 10.31 28.06
C ASP A 9 -0.93 9.58 26.73
N CYS A 10 0.08 8.90 26.19
CA CYS A 10 -0.05 8.07 25.00
C CYS A 10 -1.08 6.94 25.17
N ARG A 11 -1.21 6.38 26.39
CA ARG A 11 -2.22 5.34 26.68
C ARG A 11 -3.63 5.93 26.71
N LYS A 12 -3.81 7.14 27.25
CA LYS A 12 -5.11 7.82 27.32
C LYS A 12 -5.72 8.09 25.93
N VAL A 13 -4.88 8.30 24.92
CA VAL A 13 -5.32 8.58 23.54
C VAL A 13 -5.35 7.36 22.61
N ARG A 14 -4.97 6.18 23.12
CA ARG A 14 -4.93 4.93 22.32
C ARG A 14 -6.30 4.47 21.86
N ASP A 15 -7.31 4.60 22.72
CA ASP A 15 -8.64 4.03 22.53
C ASP A 15 -9.59 5.01 21.81
N LEU A 16 -9.21 5.40 20.59
CA LEU A 16 -10.08 6.20 19.72
C LEU A 16 -11.25 5.34 19.21
N PRO A 17 -12.49 5.87 19.19
CA PRO A 17 -13.64 5.15 18.64
C PRO A 17 -13.66 5.13 17.10
N PHE A 18 -12.61 5.63 16.45
CA PHE A 18 -12.48 5.74 15.00
C PHE A 18 -11.07 5.37 14.53
N CYS A 19 -10.98 4.98 13.26
CA CYS A 19 -9.73 4.66 12.59
C CYS A 19 -8.93 5.93 12.29
N TYR A 20 -7.73 6.05 12.88
CA TYR A 20 -6.91 7.26 12.72
C TYR A 20 -6.47 7.53 11.27
N LEU A 21 -6.38 6.48 10.43
CA LEU A 21 -6.00 6.60 9.02
C LEU A 21 -7.10 7.15 8.12
N CYS A 22 -8.39 6.91 8.45
CA CYS A 22 -9.51 7.29 7.56
C CYS A 22 -10.60 8.13 8.24
N GLY A 23 -10.50 8.37 9.54
CA GLY A 23 -11.45 9.15 10.34
C GLY A 23 -12.81 8.49 10.56
N LYS A 24 -13.04 7.28 10.04
CA LYS A 24 -14.34 6.59 10.16
C LYS A 24 -14.44 5.80 11.46
N PRO A 25 -15.63 5.76 12.12
CA PRO A 25 -15.87 4.93 13.29
C PRO A 25 -15.56 3.46 13.03
N PHE A 26 -15.18 2.74 14.07
CA PHE A 26 -15.17 1.28 14.02
C PHE A 26 -16.59 0.75 14.15
N ASP A 27 -17.01 -0.10 13.21
CA ASP A 27 -18.36 -0.68 13.17
C ASP A 27 -18.52 -1.94 14.06
N GLY A 28 -17.47 -2.31 14.80
CA GLY A 28 -17.43 -3.49 15.67
C GLY A 28 -17.36 -4.84 14.93
N SER A 29 -17.42 -4.85 13.60
CA SER A 29 -17.45 -6.07 12.78
C SER A 29 -16.12 -6.35 12.06
N GLY A 30 -15.28 -5.33 11.90
CA GLY A 30 -13.99 -5.44 11.22
C GLY A 30 -12.81 -5.78 12.13
N GLU A 31 -11.82 -6.51 11.59
CA GLU A 31 -10.53 -6.68 12.26
C GLU A 31 -9.79 -5.33 12.39
N THR A 32 -9.25 -5.08 13.57
CA THR A 32 -8.41 -3.91 13.87
C THR A 32 -6.94 -4.30 14.06
N ASN A 33 -6.05 -3.33 13.90
CA ASN A 33 -4.63 -3.45 14.23
C ASN A 33 -4.19 -2.28 15.12
N ASP A 34 -3.21 -2.51 15.99
CA ASP A 34 -2.53 -1.47 16.77
C ASP A 34 -1.26 -1.03 16.05
N ASP A 35 -1.33 0.12 15.39
CA ASP A 35 -0.23 0.67 14.62
C ASP A 35 0.66 1.59 15.48
N HIS A 36 1.98 1.52 15.29
CA HIS A 36 2.92 2.38 16.02
C HIS A 36 3.07 3.71 15.27
N VAL A 37 2.73 4.81 15.94
CA VAL A 37 2.77 6.15 15.37
C VAL A 37 3.67 7.05 16.22
N PRO A 38 4.84 7.48 15.70
CA PRO A 38 5.48 7.01 14.45
C PRO A 38 5.97 5.54 14.51
N PRO A 39 6.28 4.90 13.37
CA PRO A 39 6.75 3.53 13.33
C PRO A 39 8.01 3.30 14.18
N GLN A 40 8.05 2.21 14.94
CA GLN A 40 9.17 1.92 15.86
C GLN A 40 10.54 1.87 15.16
N SER A 41 10.58 1.56 13.87
CA SER A 41 11.79 1.48 13.06
C SER A 41 12.50 2.81 12.86
N ILE A 42 11.80 3.95 13.01
CA ILE A 42 12.43 5.27 12.86
C ILE A 42 13.20 5.71 14.10
N PHE A 43 12.94 5.09 15.26
CA PHE A 43 13.57 5.42 16.52
C PHE A 43 14.79 4.52 16.79
N ALA A 44 15.88 5.13 17.24
CA ALA A 44 16.99 4.39 17.82
C ALA A 44 16.49 3.59 19.04
N PRO A 45 17.05 2.41 19.36
CA PRO A 45 16.56 1.58 20.45
C PRO A 45 16.39 2.31 21.80
N ALA A 46 17.29 3.25 22.11
CA ALA A 46 17.22 4.08 23.32
C ALA A 46 16.02 5.06 23.33
N ASP A 47 15.52 5.46 22.17
CA ASP A 47 14.47 6.47 22.00
C ASP A 47 13.07 5.85 21.82
N ARG A 48 12.96 4.51 21.86
CA ARG A 48 11.71 3.78 21.60
C ARG A 48 10.67 3.85 22.71
N ASN A 49 10.87 4.65 23.75
CA ASN A 49 10.02 4.64 24.94
C ASN A 49 8.76 5.52 24.83
N PHE A 50 8.41 5.98 23.62
CA PHE A 50 7.32 6.95 23.40
C PHE A 50 6.29 6.66 22.28
N PRO A 51 6.35 5.60 21.45
CA PRO A 51 5.42 5.52 20.33
C PRO A 51 3.98 5.33 20.82
N ILE A 52 3.10 6.23 20.35
CA ILE A 52 1.66 6.06 20.49
C ILE A 52 1.27 4.83 19.67
N LYS A 53 0.36 4.01 20.20
CA LYS A 53 -0.30 2.97 19.44
C LYS A 53 -1.71 3.45 19.09
N LEU A 54 -2.07 3.48 17.82
CA LEU A 54 -3.41 3.87 17.37
C LEU A 54 -4.08 2.71 16.64
N LYS A 55 -5.38 2.53 16.89
CA LYS A 55 -6.18 1.53 16.18
C LYS A 55 -6.47 1.96 14.74
N ALA A 56 -6.35 1.03 13.81
CA ALA A 56 -6.76 1.20 12.42
C ALA A 56 -7.51 -0.03 11.88
N HIS A 57 -8.32 0.16 10.83
CA HIS A 57 -8.92 -0.97 10.10
C HIS A 57 -7.82 -1.81 9.47
N LYS A 58 -7.69 -3.07 9.90
CA LYS A 58 -6.58 -3.93 9.52
C LYS A 58 -6.53 -4.18 8.02
N VAL A 59 -7.65 -4.58 7.42
CA VAL A 59 -7.72 -4.94 5.99
C VAL A 59 -7.82 -3.71 5.09
N LYS A 60 -8.67 -2.75 5.44
CA LYS A 60 -9.02 -1.63 4.56
C LYS A 60 -7.99 -0.49 4.57
N CYS A 61 -7.39 -0.21 5.73
CA CYS A 61 -6.55 0.97 5.90
C CYS A 61 -5.09 0.62 6.14
N HIS A 62 -4.80 -0.35 7.02
CA HIS A 62 -3.42 -0.70 7.36
C HIS A 62 -2.77 -1.64 6.33
N ALA A 63 -3.43 -2.73 5.94
CA ALA A 63 -2.85 -3.73 5.05
C ALA A 63 -2.34 -3.20 3.70
N PRO A 64 -3.00 -2.21 3.04
CA PRO A 64 -2.49 -1.61 1.81
C PRO A 64 -1.13 -0.92 1.96
N LEU A 65 -0.86 -0.29 3.12
CA LEU A 65 0.36 0.47 3.38
C LEU A 65 1.61 -0.42 3.44
N ASN A 66 1.45 -1.70 3.76
CA ASN A 66 2.54 -2.66 3.85
C ASN A 66 3.46 -2.72 2.62
N LEU A 67 2.90 -2.58 1.41
CA LEU A 67 3.68 -2.62 0.18
C LEU A 67 4.45 -1.32 -0.01
N ASP A 68 3.80 -0.19 0.27
CA ASP A 68 4.41 1.13 0.16
C ASP A 68 5.55 1.28 1.15
N ASP A 69 5.36 0.85 2.41
CA ASP A 69 6.40 0.82 3.44
C ASP A 69 7.60 -0.04 3.02
N GLU A 70 7.34 -1.20 2.40
CA GLU A 70 8.40 -2.06 1.87
C GLU A 70 9.18 -1.36 0.74
N ILE A 71 8.48 -0.73 -0.21
CA ILE A 71 9.11 0.00 -1.33
C ILE A 71 9.96 1.15 -0.79
N ILE A 72 9.40 1.97 0.12
CA ILE A 72 10.11 3.10 0.74
C ILE A 72 11.33 2.60 1.52
N GLY A 73 11.19 1.52 2.29
CA GLY A 73 12.29 0.92 3.04
C GLY A 73 13.44 0.46 2.13
N GLN A 74 13.12 -0.14 0.99
CA GLN A 74 14.14 -0.54 0.00
C GLN A 74 14.81 0.67 -0.67
N LEU A 75 14.06 1.72 -1.00
CA LEU A 75 14.62 2.96 -1.56
C LEU A 75 15.58 3.64 -0.57
N ILE A 76 15.21 3.71 0.71
CA ILE A 76 16.07 4.23 1.78
C ILE A 76 17.34 3.38 1.90
N ALA A 77 17.24 2.05 1.89
CA ALA A 77 18.40 1.17 1.94
C ALA A 77 19.39 1.46 0.80
N LEU A 78 18.90 1.55 -0.44
CA LEU A 78 19.71 1.87 -1.61
C LEU A 78 20.40 3.24 -1.49
N ARG A 79 19.67 4.27 -1.01
CA ARG A 79 20.23 5.61 -0.77
C ARG A 79 21.42 5.59 0.20
N HIS A 80 21.43 4.65 1.15
CA HIS A 80 22.50 4.49 2.13
C HIS A 80 23.53 3.42 1.76
N GLY A 81 23.59 2.98 0.49
CA GLY A 81 24.54 1.98 0.02
C GLY A 81 24.30 0.57 0.57
N LYS A 82 23.12 0.31 1.14
CA LYS A 82 22.73 -0.99 1.68
C LYS A 82 21.98 -1.80 0.62
N LYS A 83 22.07 -3.12 0.70
CA LYS A 83 21.29 -4.03 -0.15
C LYS A 83 19.85 -4.16 0.41
N PRO A 84 18.82 -4.14 -0.46
CA PRO A 84 17.46 -4.51 -0.06
C PRO A 84 17.45 -5.91 0.58
N SER A 85 16.68 -6.08 1.67
CA SER A 85 16.56 -7.37 2.34
C SER A 85 15.81 -8.37 1.48
N GLU A 86 16.34 -9.59 1.31
CA GLU A 86 15.64 -10.68 0.60
C GLU A 86 14.42 -11.20 1.35
N SER A 87 14.37 -11.02 2.67
CA SER A 87 13.21 -11.41 3.50
C SER A 87 11.97 -10.55 3.23
N ASN A 88 12.14 -9.35 2.68
CA ASN A 88 11.07 -8.42 2.34
C ASN A 88 10.84 -8.45 0.82
N ASN A 89 10.25 -9.55 0.35
CA ASN A 89 10.06 -9.86 -1.07
C ASN A 89 8.60 -9.70 -1.54
N ARG A 90 7.76 -8.96 -0.81
CA ARG A 90 6.36 -8.72 -1.23
C ARG A 90 6.34 -7.93 -2.54
N MET A 91 7.33 -7.06 -2.76
CA MET A 91 7.52 -6.32 -4.00
C MET A 91 7.79 -7.25 -5.19
N LYS A 92 8.66 -8.27 -5.03
CA LYS A 92 8.92 -9.27 -6.08
C LYS A 92 7.66 -10.05 -6.43
N ASN A 93 6.87 -10.42 -5.43
CA ASN A 93 5.59 -11.09 -5.63
C ASN A 93 4.54 -10.17 -6.29
N TYR A 94 4.53 -8.88 -5.94
CA TYR A 94 3.67 -7.88 -6.56
C TYR A 94 3.95 -7.76 -8.06
N TYR A 95 5.22 -7.55 -8.45
CA TYR A 95 5.59 -7.44 -9.87
C TYR A 95 5.34 -8.75 -10.64
N ARG A 96 5.60 -9.90 -10.02
CA ARG A 96 5.30 -11.23 -10.61
C ARG A 96 3.81 -11.50 -10.78
N ARG A 97 2.93 -10.92 -9.95
CA ARG A 97 1.47 -10.99 -10.13
C ARG A 97 1.02 -10.01 -11.22
N LYS A 98 1.57 -8.79 -11.21
CA LYS A 98 1.26 -7.76 -12.21
C LYS A 98 1.64 -8.20 -13.62
N SER A 99 2.80 -8.84 -13.80
CA SER A 99 3.22 -9.38 -15.10
C SER A 99 2.26 -10.45 -15.62
N ARG A 100 1.91 -11.43 -14.78
CA ARG A 100 0.94 -12.49 -15.12
C ARG A 100 -0.45 -11.95 -15.44
N ASN A 101 -0.91 -10.94 -14.70
CA ASN A 101 -2.17 -10.28 -15.00
C ASN A 101 -2.10 -9.55 -16.34
N ARG A 102 -1.00 -8.84 -16.64
CA ARG A 102 -0.80 -8.16 -17.93
C ARG A 102 -0.78 -9.14 -19.10
N GLU A 103 -0.16 -10.31 -18.94
CA GLU A 103 -0.21 -11.39 -19.92
C GLU A 103 -1.62 -11.93 -20.10
N LYS A 104 -2.34 -12.21 -19.00
CA LYS A 104 -3.71 -12.73 -19.03
C LYS A 104 -4.68 -11.76 -19.70
N TYR A 105 -4.71 -10.49 -19.28
CA TYR A 105 -5.62 -9.48 -19.85
C TYR A 105 -5.19 -9.05 -21.27
N GLY A 106 -3.89 -9.00 -21.55
CA GLY A 106 -3.40 -8.77 -22.91
C GLY A 106 -3.68 -9.94 -23.85
N ALA A 107 -3.74 -11.18 -23.35
CA ALA A 107 -4.19 -12.33 -24.13
C ALA A 107 -5.70 -12.31 -24.38
N ILE A 108 -6.51 -11.90 -23.39
CA ILE A 108 -7.96 -11.72 -23.55
C ILE A 108 -8.24 -10.64 -24.61
N GLN A 109 -7.61 -9.46 -24.53
CA GLN A 109 -7.78 -8.41 -25.55
C GLN A 109 -7.37 -8.86 -26.95
N ARG A 110 -6.28 -9.64 -27.09
CA ARG A 110 -5.86 -10.18 -28.39
C ARG A 110 -6.79 -11.28 -28.91
N ALA A 111 -7.40 -12.06 -28.03
CA ALA A 111 -8.39 -13.06 -28.39
C ALA A 111 -9.71 -12.40 -28.83
N GLU A 112 -10.18 -11.38 -28.11
CA GLU A 112 -11.36 -10.59 -28.48
C GLU A 112 -11.17 -9.90 -29.85
N TYR A 113 -9.97 -9.37 -30.14
CA TYR A 113 -9.64 -8.78 -31.44
C TYR A 113 -9.58 -9.81 -32.59
N ARG A 114 -9.32 -11.09 -32.31
CA ARG A 114 -9.34 -12.16 -33.33
C ARG A 114 -10.74 -12.67 -33.67
N ILE A 115 -11.72 -12.45 -32.79
CA ILE A 115 -13.10 -12.96 -32.97
C ILE A 115 -13.98 -11.96 -33.74
N SER A 116 -13.51 -10.74 -34.03
CA SER A 116 -14.23 -9.77 -34.88
C SER A 116 -13.40 -9.30 -36.08
N PRO A 117 -13.37 -10.02 -37.22
CA PRO A 117 -12.68 -9.58 -38.43
C PRO A 117 -13.46 -8.52 -39.24
N SER A 118 -14.67 -8.11 -38.83
CA SER A 118 -15.59 -7.36 -39.70
C SER A 118 -15.60 -5.83 -39.56
N ALA A 119 -14.62 -5.23 -38.88
CA ALA A 119 -14.52 -3.77 -38.79
C ALA A 119 -13.21 -3.24 -39.42
N MET A 120 -12.94 -3.60 -40.68
CA MET A 120 -12.16 -2.75 -41.57
C MET A 120 -13.11 -2.10 -42.56
N ASP A 121 -13.42 -0.83 -42.32
CA ASP A 121 -14.15 0.03 -43.25
C ASP A 121 -13.19 0.48 -44.37
N PRO A 122 -13.40 0.07 -45.64
CA PRO A 122 -12.51 0.43 -46.73
C PRO A 122 -12.92 1.77 -47.35
N ARG A 123 -12.92 2.86 -46.58
CA ARG A 123 -13.20 4.21 -47.12
C ARG A 123 -12.42 5.31 -46.39
N ILE A 124 -11.09 5.32 -46.53
CA ILE A 124 -10.31 6.55 -46.34
C ILE A 124 -9.35 6.75 -47.52
N SER A 125 -9.82 7.63 -48.42
CA SER A 125 -9.11 8.56 -49.31
C SER A 125 -8.06 8.04 -50.30
N ARG A 126 -8.48 7.83 -51.55
CA ARG A 126 -7.69 8.32 -52.69
C ARG A 126 -8.09 9.78 -52.93
N GLY A 127 -7.29 10.70 -52.40
CA GLY A 127 -7.26 12.09 -52.85
C GLY A 127 -6.03 12.27 -53.72
N THR A 128 -6.17 12.08 -55.03
CA THR A 128 -5.22 12.55 -56.04
C THR A 128 -5.52 14.02 -56.29
N LEU A 129 -4.51 14.87 -56.09
CA LEU A 129 -4.37 16.15 -56.78
C LEU A 129 -4.06 15.91 -58.26
#